data_AF-A0A9P5J2W3-F1
#
_entry.id   AF-A0A9P5J2W3-F1
#
_cell.length_a   1.000
_cell.length_b   1.000
_cell.length_c   1.000
_cell.angle_alpha   90.00
_cell.angle_beta   90.00
_cell.angle_gamma   90.00
#
_symmetry.space_group_name_H-M   'P 1'
#
loop_
_entity.id
_entity.type
_entity.pdbx_description
1 polymer ?
#
loop_
_entity_poly.entity_id
_entity_poly.type
_entity_poly.pdbx_seq_one_letter_code
_entity_poly.pdbx_strand_id
1 'polypeptide(L)'
;MRSNSAGSSNNSWASSETGWAAAVGFAVQRDADFVDEWQRSMDVLLIFATLFAAIVTAFLIETYKDLKGESKEMIALLTEIAQQLGATSDVAKSVVNAAVSDPESRQRVRRVNQLWFASLAITIGSAIFAMLAKQWISEYTEGLAHDPMHTSKQRLKREARLREFRFAGLRDWYVPEIIGALPICLHVALLLFGVGLVDFFWLLER
;
A
#
# COMPACT_ATOMS: atom_id res chain seq x y z
N MET A 1 27.73 -24.02 -72.55
CA MET A 1 28.68 -24.29 -71.44
C MET A 1 29.33 -22.96 -71.10
N ARG A 2 29.30 -22.38 -69.89
CA ARG A 2 28.82 -22.74 -68.55
C ARG A 2 28.41 -21.41 -67.90
N SER A 3 27.31 -21.41 -67.16
CA SER A 3 26.88 -20.32 -66.28
C SER A 3 27.83 -20.20 -65.10
N ASN A 4 28.39 -19.01 -64.85
CA ASN A 4 29.03 -18.66 -63.59
C ASN A 4 28.04 -17.82 -62.76
N SER A 5 27.32 -18.48 -61.85
CA SER A 5 26.56 -17.84 -60.78
C SER A 5 27.17 -18.26 -59.44
N ALA A 6 28.25 -17.61 -59.05
CA ALA A 6 28.81 -17.71 -57.71
C ALA A 6 28.69 -16.34 -57.05
N GLY A 7 27.95 -16.25 -55.94
CA GLY A 7 27.97 -15.05 -55.09
C GLY A 7 26.64 -14.57 -54.50
N SER A 8 25.63 -15.43 -54.30
CA SER A 8 24.36 -15.01 -53.65
C SER A 8 23.98 -15.89 -52.45
N SER A 9 24.90 -16.07 -51.49
CA SER A 9 24.59 -16.90 -50.32
C SER A 9 25.17 -16.42 -48.98
N ASN A 10 25.53 -15.13 -48.82
CA ASN A 10 26.30 -14.73 -47.63
C ASN A 10 25.75 -13.61 -46.74
N ASN A 11 24.51 -13.13 -46.93
CA ASN A 11 24.02 -11.96 -46.18
C ASN A 11 22.75 -12.20 -45.34
N SER A 12 22.11 -13.36 -45.43
CA SER A 12 20.83 -13.64 -44.74
C SER A 12 20.98 -13.75 -43.21
N TRP A 13 22.12 -14.27 -42.74
CA TRP A 13 22.41 -14.35 -41.31
C TRP A 13 22.67 -12.96 -40.70
N ALA A 14 23.31 -12.04 -41.43
CA ALA A 14 23.58 -10.67 -40.98
C ALA A 14 22.29 -9.83 -40.81
N SER A 15 21.33 -9.98 -41.73
CA SER A 15 19.99 -9.37 -41.58
C SER A 15 19.19 -9.97 -40.43
N SER A 16 19.38 -11.27 -40.16
CA SER A 16 18.71 -11.92 -39.02
C SER A 16 19.34 -11.48 -37.68
N GLU A 17 20.67 -11.41 -37.57
CA GLU A 17 21.35 -11.00 -36.34
C GLU A 17 21.08 -9.54 -36.00
N THR A 18 21.01 -8.65 -37.00
CA THR A 18 20.61 -7.24 -36.81
C THR A 18 19.13 -7.10 -36.43
N GLY A 19 18.23 -7.90 -37.02
CA GLY A 19 16.82 -7.95 -36.64
C GLY A 19 16.60 -8.47 -35.21
N TRP A 20 17.33 -9.52 -34.80
CA TRP A 20 17.31 -10.04 -33.43
C TRP A 20 17.87 -9.05 -32.42
N ALA A 21 18.99 -8.39 -32.74
CA ALA A 21 19.57 -7.35 -31.88
C ALA A 21 18.61 -6.16 -31.69
N ALA A 22 17.95 -5.72 -32.77
CA ALA A 22 16.94 -4.68 -32.71
C ALA A 22 15.74 -5.11 -31.85
N ALA A 23 15.18 -6.30 -32.07
CA ALA A 23 14.07 -6.83 -31.30
C ALA A 23 14.38 -6.96 -29.79
N VAL A 24 15.60 -7.40 -29.45
CA VAL A 24 16.05 -7.47 -28.05
C VAL A 24 16.19 -6.07 -27.45
N GLY A 25 16.75 -5.11 -28.20
CA GLY A 25 16.84 -3.71 -27.78
C GLY A 25 15.46 -3.10 -27.49
N PHE A 26 14.49 -3.30 -28.38
CA PHE A 26 13.10 -2.85 -28.16
C PHE A 26 12.46 -3.49 -26.93
N ALA A 27 12.70 -4.78 -26.68
CA ALA A 27 12.17 -5.45 -25.50
C ALA A 27 12.78 -4.92 -24.20
N VAL A 28 14.09 -4.64 -24.18
CA VAL A 28 14.78 -4.07 -23.01
C VAL A 28 14.30 -2.65 -22.73
N GLN A 29 14.17 -1.81 -23.78
CA GLN A 29 13.67 -0.44 -23.62
C GLN A 29 12.26 -0.43 -23.05
N ARG A 30 11.38 -1.28 -23.60
CA ARG A 30 9.99 -1.37 -23.13
C ARG A 30 9.89 -1.84 -21.67
N ASP A 31 10.70 -2.82 -21.28
CA ASP A 31 10.72 -3.29 -19.89
C ASP A 31 11.23 -2.20 -18.92
N ALA A 32 12.23 -1.41 -19.35
CA ALA A 32 12.75 -0.28 -18.58
C ALA A 32 11.68 0.82 -18.40
N ASP A 33 10.97 1.18 -19.47
CA ASP A 33 9.91 2.18 -19.42
C ASP A 33 8.75 1.74 -18.49
N PHE A 34 8.36 0.45 -18.53
CA PHE A 34 7.33 -0.09 -17.63
C PHE A 34 7.77 -0.09 -16.16
N VAL A 35 9.03 -0.45 -15.91
CA VAL A 35 9.60 -0.45 -14.55
C VAL A 35 9.63 0.96 -13.97
N ASP A 36 10.06 1.95 -14.76
CA ASP A 36 10.12 3.35 -14.33
C ASP A 36 8.73 3.90 -13.99
N GLU A 37 7.72 3.59 -14.81
CA GLU A 37 6.35 3.99 -14.55
C GLU A 37 5.78 3.34 -13.28
N TRP A 38 6.02 2.04 -13.06
CA TRP A 38 5.61 1.37 -11.81
C TRP A 38 6.30 1.95 -10.59
N GLN A 39 7.59 2.25 -10.69
CA GLN A 39 8.35 2.85 -9.61
C GLN A 39 7.82 4.24 -9.26
N ARG A 40 7.52 5.07 -10.28
CA ARG A 40 6.87 6.36 -10.09
C ARG A 40 5.49 6.22 -9.44
N SER A 41 4.67 5.26 -9.91
CA SER A 41 3.34 5.01 -9.35
C SER A 41 3.41 4.63 -7.86
N MET A 42 4.35 3.75 -7.48
CA MET A 42 4.61 3.39 -6.08
C MET A 42 5.01 4.61 -5.25
N ASP A 43 5.87 5.48 -5.77
CA ASP A 43 6.30 6.68 -5.04
C ASP A 43 5.13 7.63 -4.75
N VAL A 44 4.21 7.79 -5.70
CA VAL A 44 2.98 8.55 -5.49
C VAL A 44 2.10 7.88 -4.42
N LEU A 45 1.94 6.55 -4.47
CA LEU A 45 1.16 5.79 -3.49
C LEU A 45 1.76 5.89 -2.08
N LEU A 46 3.09 5.86 -1.93
CA LEU A 46 3.79 6.04 -0.64
C LEU A 46 3.57 7.44 -0.06
N ILE A 47 3.66 8.48 -0.89
CA ILE A 47 3.39 9.86 -0.45
C ILE A 47 1.94 9.97 0.01
N PHE A 48 1.00 9.40 -0.75
CA PHE A 48 -0.40 9.37 -0.34
C PHE A 48 -0.61 8.60 0.97
N ALA A 49 -0.01 7.41 1.11
CA ALA A 49 -0.13 6.59 2.31
C ALA A 49 0.39 7.28 3.56
N THR A 50 1.53 7.98 3.45
CA THR A 50 2.12 8.73 4.57
C THR A 50 1.25 9.93 4.98
N LEU A 51 0.73 10.69 4.02
CA LEU A 51 -0.20 11.78 4.28
C LEU A 51 -1.50 11.27 4.92
N PHE A 52 -2.07 10.20 4.38
CA PHE A 52 -3.29 9.61 4.91
C PHE A 52 -3.07 9.05 6.33
N ALA A 53 -1.96 8.36 6.58
CA ALA A 53 -1.62 7.87 7.92
C ALA A 53 -1.47 9.03 8.92
N ALA A 54 -0.88 10.15 8.52
CA ALA A 54 -0.76 11.33 9.38
C ALA A 54 -2.13 11.92 9.75
N ILE A 55 -3.03 12.06 8.76
CA ILE A 55 -4.40 12.55 8.97
C ILE A 55 -5.16 11.61 9.91
N VAL A 56 -5.19 10.30 9.63
CA VAL A 56 -5.87 9.31 10.47
C VAL A 56 -5.31 9.30 11.90
N THR A 57 -3.99 9.42 12.06
CA THR A 57 -3.34 9.48 13.38
C THR A 57 -3.77 10.71 14.19
N ALA A 58 -3.94 11.87 13.55
CA ALA A 58 -4.42 13.07 14.24
C ALA A 58 -5.83 12.87 14.81
N PHE A 59 -6.76 12.32 14.03
CA PHE A 59 -8.11 11.99 14.50
C PHE A 59 -8.12 10.88 15.56
N LEU A 60 -7.25 9.89 15.41
CA LEU A 60 -7.10 8.79 16.38
C LEU A 60 -6.62 9.30 17.74
N ILE A 61 -5.69 10.24 17.76
CA ILE A 61 -5.23 10.89 19.00
C ILE A 61 -6.39 11.62 19.67
N GLU A 62 -7.20 12.35 18.90
CA GLU A 62 -8.30 13.13 19.46
C GLU A 62 -9.40 12.25 20.06
N THR A 63 -9.86 11.24 19.31
CA THR A 63 -10.84 10.26 19.84
C THR A 63 -10.32 9.47 21.02
N TYR A 64 -9.02 9.17 21.06
CA TYR A 64 -8.43 8.46 22.20
C TYR A 64 -8.41 9.30 23.49
N LYS A 65 -8.26 10.63 23.37
CA LYS A 65 -8.39 11.55 24.53
C LYS A 65 -9.82 11.58 25.04
N ASP A 66 -10.79 11.72 24.15
CA ASP A 66 -12.21 11.74 24.47
C ASP A 66 -12.65 10.45 25.20
N LEU A 67 -12.16 9.30 24.73
CA LEU A 67 -12.38 7.98 25.36
C LEU A 67 -11.78 7.83 26.78
N LYS A 68 -10.69 8.54 27.10
CA LYS A 68 -9.91 8.29 28.33
C LYS A 68 -10.00 9.38 29.38
N GLY A 69 -10.04 10.65 28.98
CA GLY A 69 -9.85 11.79 29.87
C GLY A 69 -11.16 12.42 30.32
N GLU A 70 -11.91 13.02 29.39
CA GLU A 70 -13.02 13.90 29.75
C GLU A 70 -14.25 13.14 30.27
N SER A 71 -14.58 11.99 29.69
CA SER A 71 -15.71 11.19 30.18
C SER A 71 -15.51 10.73 31.63
N LYS A 72 -14.30 10.28 32.00
CA LYS A 72 -14.05 9.77 33.36
C LYS A 72 -14.02 10.86 34.41
N GLU A 73 -13.39 11.99 34.12
CA GLU A 73 -13.33 13.12 35.04
C GLU A 73 -14.71 13.77 35.19
N MET A 74 -15.47 13.92 34.11
CA MET A 74 -16.84 14.45 34.18
C MET A 74 -17.77 13.51 34.95
N ILE A 75 -17.68 12.19 34.74
CA ILE A 75 -18.45 11.21 35.52
C ILE A 75 -18.05 11.24 36.99
N ALA A 76 -16.74 11.36 37.29
CA ALA A 76 -16.25 11.44 38.66
C ALA A 76 -16.77 12.70 39.37
N LEU A 77 -16.72 13.85 38.71
CA LEU A 77 -17.24 15.13 39.23
C LEU A 77 -18.76 15.10 39.41
N LEU A 78 -19.51 14.57 38.44
CA LEU A 78 -20.97 14.40 38.57
C LEU A 78 -21.33 13.46 39.71
N THR A 79 -20.55 12.41 39.93
CA THR A 79 -20.71 11.49 41.06
C THR A 79 -20.46 12.20 42.39
N GLU A 80 -19.42 13.03 42.45
CA GLU A 80 -19.10 13.82 43.64
C GLU A 80 -20.20 14.86 43.95
N ILE A 81 -20.68 15.60 42.94
CA ILE A 81 -21.77 16.56 43.10
C ILE A 81 -23.07 15.85 43.53
N ALA A 82 -23.38 14.69 42.97
CA ALA A 82 -24.57 13.90 43.35
C ALA A 82 -24.49 13.41 44.81
N GLN A 83 -23.30 13.05 45.29
CA GLN A 83 -23.05 12.71 46.69
C GLN A 83 -23.20 13.93 47.62
N GLN A 84 -22.72 15.11 47.20
CA GLN A 84 -22.84 16.35 47.96
C GLN A 84 -24.29 16.85 48.05
N LEU A 85 -25.14 16.59 47.05
CA LEU A 85 -26.56 16.98 47.04
C LEU A 85 -27.49 16.06 47.86
N GLY A 86 -26.95 15.04 48.55
CA GLY A 86 -27.73 14.20 49.46
C GLY A 86 -28.57 13.12 48.77
N ALA A 87 -28.30 12.80 47.51
CA ALA A 87 -28.86 11.59 46.90
C ALA A 87 -28.34 10.37 47.69
N THR A 88 -29.25 9.49 48.14
CA THR A 88 -28.87 8.21 48.73
C THR A 88 -27.96 7.46 47.76
N SER A 89 -26.98 6.71 48.27
CA SER A 89 -25.93 6.05 47.46
C SER A 89 -26.51 5.29 46.26
N ASP A 90 -27.73 4.76 46.38
CA ASP A 90 -28.43 4.01 45.33
C ASP A 90 -29.05 4.89 44.23
N VAL A 91 -29.57 6.08 44.56
CA VAL A 91 -30.09 7.03 43.56
C VAL A 91 -28.94 7.72 42.84
N ALA A 92 -27.88 8.09 43.57
CA ALA A 92 -26.65 8.61 42.96
C ALA A 92 -26.02 7.58 42.01
N LYS A 93 -25.94 6.31 42.43
CA LYS A 93 -25.49 5.21 41.57
C LYS A 93 -26.42 4.96 40.38
N SER A 94 -27.74 5.08 40.52
CA SER A 94 -28.66 4.84 39.40
C SER A 94 -28.63 5.97 38.36
N VAL A 95 -28.51 7.23 38.80
CA VAL A 95 -28.37 8.39 37.91
C VAL A 95 -27.02 8.38 37.19
N VAL A 96 -25.93 8.07 37.90
CA VAL A 96 -24.60 7.89 37.29
C VAL A 96 -24.62 6.69 36.35
N ASN A 97 -25.20 5.55 36.75
CA ASN A 97 -25.34 4.42 35.85
C ASN A 97 -26.22 4.75 34.64
N ALA A 98 -27.29 5.53 34.76
CA ALA A 98 -28.12 5.94 33.63
C ALA A 98 -27.39 6.91 32.68
N ALA A 99 -26.59 7.84 33.22
CA ALA A 99 -25.74 8.75 32.44
C ALA A 99 -24.55 8.05 31.77
N VAL A 100 -24.05 6.96 32.38
CA VAL A 100 -22.91 6.16 31.88
C VAL A 100 -23.36 4.99 30.99
N SER A 101 -24.65 4.61 31.05
CA SER A 101 -25.21 3.46 30.34
C SER A 101 -26.04 3.86 29.13
N ASP A 102 -25.49 4.70 28.26
CA ASP A 102 -25.79 4.50 26.85
C ASP A 102 -24.79 3.46 26.29
N PRO A 103 -25.12 2.15 26.32
CA PRO A 103 -24.27 1.14 25.69
C PRO A 103 -24.15 1.36 24.18
N GLU A 104 -25.11 2.04 23.53
CA GLU A 104 -25.06 2.25 22.09
C GLU A 104 -24.01 3.29 21.68
N SER A 105 -23.84 4.38 22.40
CA SER A 105 -22.76 5.36 22.15
C SER A 105 -21.38 4.75 22.39
N ARG A 106 -21.17 4.01 23.49
CA ARG A 106 -19.89 3.32 23.76
C ARG A 106 -19.55 2.26 22.72
N GLN A 107 -20.54 1.52 22.23
CA GLN A 107 -20.34 0.54 21.15
C GLN A 107 -19.99 1.25 19.83
N ARG A 108 -20.65 2.38 19.50
CA ARG A 108 -20.35 3.20 18.32
C ARG A 108 -18.94 3.78 18.35
N VAL A 109 -18.56 4.42 19.44
CA VAL A 109 -17.21 5.00 19.63
C VAL A 109 -16.13 3.92 19.48
N ARG A 110 -16.35 2.72 20.05
CA ARG A 110 -15.43 1.59 19.87
C ARG A 110 -15.34 1.13 18.41
N ARG A 111 -16.46 1.07 17.68
CA ARG A 111 -16.49 0.69 16.26
C ARG A 111 -15.77 1.69 15.38
N VAL A 112 -16.00 3.00 15.59
CA VAL A 112 -15.30 4.06 14.85
C VAL A 112 -13.80 3.97 15.05
N ASN A 113 -13.34 3.81 16.29
CA ASN A 113 -11.93 3.64 16.59
C ASN A 113 -11.33 2.37 15.94
N GLN A 114 -12.08 1.26 15.92
CA GLN A 114 -11.68 0.04 15.22
C GLN A 114 -11.58 0.23 13.71
N LEU A 115 -12.54 0.94 13.10
CA LEU A 115 -12.54 1.25 11.67
C LEU A 115 -11.34 2.12 11.28
N TRP A 116 -11.01 3.13 12.08
CA TRP A 116 -9.84 3.99 11.86
C TRP A 116 -8.52 3.26 12.07
N PHE A 117 -8.45 2.36 13.06
CA PHE A 117 -7.27 1.51 13.24
C PHE A 117 -7.10 0.53 12.07
N ALA A 118 -8.21 -0.02 11.55
CA ALA A 118 -8.19 -0.88 10.38
C ALA A 118 -7.76 -0.12 9.12
N SER A 119 -8.27 1.09 8.87
CA SER A 119 -7.84 1.91 7.73
C SER A 119 -6.35 2.26 7.81
N LEU A 120 -5.85 2.55 9.01
CA LEU A 120 -4.43 2.83 9.24
C LEU A 120 -3.57 1.58 9.01
N ALA A 121 -3.98 0.42 9.53
CA ALA A 121 -3.28 -0.84 9.33
C ALA A 121 -3.22 -1.24 7.84
N ILE A 122 -4.33 -1.10 7.11
CA ILE A 122 -4.37 -1.38 5.66
C ILE A 122 -3.44 -0.44 4.90
N THR A 123 -3.42 0.85 5.26
CA THR A 123 -2.52 1.85 4.65
C THR A 123 -1.05 1.52 4.87
N ILE A 124 -0.67 1.22 6.11
CA ILE A 124 0.70 0.85 6.46
C ILE A 124 1.09 -0.46 5.77
N GLY A 125 0.21 -1.46 5.78
CA GLY A 125 0.41 -2.71 5.07
C GLY A 125 0.68 -2.47 3.58
N SER A 126 -0.18 -1.69 2.92
CA SER A 126 -0.01 -1.30 1.52
C SER A 126 1.32 -0.57 1.26
N ALA A 127 1.74 0.31 2.17
CA ALA A 127 3.02 1.02 2.05
C ALA A 127 4.23 0.09 2.18
N ILE A 128 4.19 -0.89 3.10
CA ILE A 128 5.25 -1.89 3.25
C ILE A 128 5.35 -2.75 1.98
N PHE A 129 4.22 -3.20 1.43
CA PHE A 129 4.23 -3.96 0.18
C PHE A 129 4.74 -3.14 -0.99
N ALA A 130 4.39 -1.86 -1.06
CA ALA A 130 4.92 -0.93 -2.07
C ALA A 130 6.44 -0.77 -1.97
N MET A 131 6.98 -0.61 -0.75
CA MET A 131 8.42 -0.56 -0.52
C MET A 131 9.11 -1.86 -0.89
N LEU A 132 8.56 -3.02 -0.52
CA LEU A 132 9.12 -4.32 -0.89
C LEU A 132 9.15 -4.50 -2.40
N ALA A 133 8.05 -4.20 -3.08
CA ALA A 133 7.97 -4.28 -4.54
C ALA A 133 9.00 -3.35 -5.20
N LYS A 134 9.18 -2.12 -4.68
CA LYS A 134 10.20 -1.18 -5.15
C LYS A 134 11.63 -1.72 -4.93
N GLN A 135 11.92 -2.27 -3.75
CA GLN A 135 13.22 -2.87 -3.45
C GLN A 135 13.54 -4.03 -4.41
N TRP A 136 12.56 -4.91 -4.65
CA TRP A 136 12.71 -6.01 -5.60
C TRP A 136 12.95 -5.53 -7.04
N ILE A 137 12.24 -4.49 -7.48
CA ILE A 137 12.39 -3.91 -8.83
C ILE A 137 13.76 -3.21 -8.99
N SER A 138 14.22 -2.49 -7.97
CA SER A 138 15.54 -1.82 -7.98
C SER A 138 16.69 -2.83 -8.03
N GLU A 139 16.63 -3.89 -7.23
CA GLU A 139 17.62 -4.98 -7.27
C GLU A 139 17.59 -5.71 -8.63
N TYR A 140 16.42 -5.80 -9.26
CA TYR A 140 16.27 -6.36 -10.60
C TYR A 140 16.98 -5.52 -11.67
N THR A 141 16.84 -4.19 -11.64
CA THR A 141 17.44 -3.27 -12.63
C THR A 141 18.94 -3.07 -12.42
N GLU A 142 19.41 -2.99 -11.17
CA GLU A 142 20.84 -2.86 -10.86
C GLU A 142 21.65 -4.10 -11.30
N GLY A 143 21.07 -5.30 -11.16
CA GLY A 143 21.67 -6.53 -11.67
C GLY A 143 21.78 -6.61 -13.19
N LEU A 144 21.08 -5.75 -13.94
CA LEU A 144 21.13 -5.66 -15.41
C LEU A 144 22.04 -4.52 -15.89
N ALA A 145 22.22 -3.46 -15.10
CA ALA A 145 22.97 -2.26 -15.48
C ALA A 145 24.50 -2.38 -15.38
N HIS A 146 25.04 -3.43 -14.75
CA HIS A 146 26.45 -3.47 -14.34
C HIS A 146 27.47 -4.01 -15.37
N ASP A 147 27.17 -4.10 -16.68
CA ASP A 147 28.25 -4.47 -17.63
C ASP A 147 28.04 -3.93 -19.05
N PRO A 148 28.63 -2.76 -19.41
CA PRO A 148 28.43 -2.14 -20.72
C PRO A 148 29.30 -2.72 -21.84
N MET A 149 30.09 -3.77 -21.64
CA MET A 149 31.05 -4.19 -22.66
C MET A 149 31.34 -5.69 -22.56
N HIS A 150 30.82 -6.51 -23.49
CA HIS A 150 31.36 -7.80 -23.99
C HIS A 150 30.23 -8.77 -24.41
N THR A 151 29.84 -8.65 -25.69
CA THR A 151 28.90 -9.49 -26.45
C THR A 151 29.40 -10.93 -26.62
N SER A 152 29.21 -11.79 -25.60
CA SER A 152 29.39 -13.23 -25.75
C SER A 152 28.05 -13.96 -25.81
N LYS A 153 27.86 -14.86 -26.79
CA LYS A 153 26.69 -15.75 -26.94
C LYS A 153 26.39 -16.56 -25.66
N GLN A 154 27.39 -16.79 -24.80
CA GLN A 154 27.22 -17.45 -23.51
C GLN A 154 26.58 -16.55 -22.44
N ARG A 155 26.81 -15.23 -22.48
CA ARG A 155 26.19 -14.26 -21.57
C ARG A 155 24.73 -13.99 -21.95
N LEU A 156 24.41 -13.85 -23.24
CA LEU A 156 23.01 -13.80 -23.73
C LEU A 156 22.17 -15.02 -23.27
N LYS A 157 22.77 -16.22 -23.24
CA LYS A 157 22.12 -17.44 -22.72
C LYS A 157 22.03 -17.49 -21.19
N ARG A 158 22.94 -16.84 -20.47
CA ARG A 158 22.86 -16.70 -18.99
C ARG A 158 21.81 -15.65 -18.63
N GLU A 159 21.83 -14.50 -19.30
CA GLU A 159 20.83 -13.45 -19.15
C GLU A 159 19.44 -13.96 -19.51
N ALA A 160 19.28 -14.72 -20.60
CA ALA A 160 18.00 -15.33 -20.95
C ALA A 160 17.51 -16.32 -19.88
N ARG A 161 18.38 -17.20 -19.37
CA ARG A 161 18.02 -18.16 -18.31
C ARG A 161 17.75 -17.47 -16.96
N LEU A 162 18.47 -16.41 -16.66
CA LEU A 162 18.25 -15.62 -15.45
C LEU A 162 16.98 -14.78 -15.58
N ARG A 163 16.66 -14.26 -16.77
CA ARG A 163 15.36 -13.63 -17.10
C ARG A 163 14.24 -14.63 -16.93
N GLU A 164 14.40 -15.86 -17.39
CA GLU A 164 13.39 -16.92 -17.28
C GLU A 164 13.18 -17.36 -15.82
N PHE A 165 14.26 -17.53 -15.05
CA PHE A 165 14.20 -17.84 -13.62
C PHE A 165 13.61 -16.67 -12.80
N ARG A 166 13.90 -15.43 -13.19
CA ARG A 166 13.35 -14.21 -12.56
C ARG A 166 11.91 -13.93 -12.96
N PHE A 167 11.52 -14.22 -14.21
CA PHE A 167 10.14 -14.13 -14.68
C PHE A 167 9.29 -15.24 -14.05
N ALA A 168 9.88 -16.43 -13.83
CA ALA A 168 9.29 -17.47 -13.00
C ALA A 168 9.12 -16.99 -11.55
N GLY A 169 10.12 -16.31 -10.98
CA GLY A 169 10.00 -15.65 -9.67
C GLY A 169 8.89 -14.60 -9.61
N LEU A 170 8.81 -13.69 -10.60
CA LEU A 170 7.75 -12.68 -10.73
C LEU A 170 6.34 -13.29 -10.87
N ARG A 171 6.23 -14.42 -11.58
CA ARG A 171 4.99 -15.16 -11.76
C ARG A 171 4.61 -15.98 -10.53
N ASP A 172 5.58 -16.56 -9.83
CA ASP A 172 5.37 -17.33 -8.60
C ASP A 172 5.08 -16.41 -7.39
N TRP A 173 5.60 -15.18 -7.37
CA TRP A 173 5.37 -14.21 -6.29
C TRP A 173 4.20 -13.25 -6.51
N TYR A 174 3.44 -13.37 -7.61
CA TYR A 174 2.27 -12.54 -7.89
C TYR A 174 2.55 -11.01 -7.85
N VAL A 175 3.81 -10.58 -8.03
CA VAL A 175 4.22 -9.17 -7.90
C VAL A 175 3.37 -8.22 -8.77
N PRO A 176 3.07 -8.52 -10.06
CA PRO A 176 2.25 -7.63 -10.88
C PRO A 176 0.82 -7.47 -10.32
N GLU A 177 0.27 -8.53 -9.73
CA GLU A 177 -1.08 -8.53 -9.16
C GLU A 177 -1.12 -7.81 -7.81
N ILE A 178 -0.07 -7.96 -7.01
CA ILE A 178 0.13 -7.19 -5.77
C ILE A 178 0.23 -5.70 -6.10
N ILE A 179 1.07 -5.31 -7.07
CA ILE A 179 1.23 -3.91 -7.50
C ILE A 179 -0.11 -3.34 -7.99
N GLY A 180 -0.89 -4.13 -8.74
CA GLY A 180 -2.25 -3.74 -9.15
C GLY A 180 -3.25 -3.63 -7.99
N ALA A 181 -3.06 -4.40 -6.92
CA ALA A 181 -3.93 -4.40 -5.74
C ALA A 181 -3.62 -3.25 -4.75
N LEU A 182 -2.39 -2.73 -4.72
CA LEU A 182 -1.98 -1.64 -3.84
C LEU A 182 -2.91 -0.41 -3.90
N PRO A 183 -3.23 0.15 -5.09
CA PRO A 183 -4.19 1.24 -5.20
C PRO A 183 -5.55 0.87 -4.63
N ILE A 184 -6.03 -0.36 -4.86
CA ILE A 184 -7.34 -0.83 -4.39
C ILE A 184 -7.36 -0.85 -2.86
N CYS A 185 -6.31 -1.37 -2.23
CA CYS A 185 -6.17 -1.37 -0.77
C CYS A 185 -6.24 0.06 -0.18
N LEU A 186 -5.59 1.03 -0.83
CA LEU A 186 -5.66 2.43 -0.41
C LEU A 186 -7.05 3.05 -0.58
N HIS A 187 -7.76 2.74 -1.68
CA HIS A 187 -9.14 3.20 -1.85
C HIS A 187 -10.06 2.59 -0.78
N VAL A 188 -9.90 1.30 -0.46
CA VAL A 188 -10.64 0.63 0.62
C VAL A 188 -10.34 1.31 1.96
N ALA A 189 -9.07 1.60 2.26
CA ALA A 189 -8.70 2.32 3.49
C ALA A 189 -9.37 3.71 3.57
N LEU A 190 -9.40 4.44 2.46
CA LEU A 190 -10.06 5.76 2.36
C LEU A 190 -11.57 5.66 2.62
N LEU A 191 -12.23 4.65 2.05
CA LEU A 191 -13.66 4.40 2.28
C LEU A 191 -13.96 4.05 3.74
N LEU A 192 -13.16 3.15 4.35
CA LEU A 192 -13.31 2.80 5.77
C LEU A 192 -13.16 4.01 6.68
N PHE A 193 -12.16 4.85 6.41
CA PHE A 193 -11.96 6.08 7.17
C PHE A 193 -13.12 7.06 7.00
N GLY A 194 -13.61 7.23 5.76
CA GLY A 194 -14.75 8.09 5.47
C GLY A 194 -16.02 7.67 6.21
N VAL A 195 -16.31 6.37 6.26
CA VAL A 195 -17.44 5.83 7.06
C VAL A 195 -17.27 6.16 8.54
N GLY A 196 -16.08 5.92 9.10
CA GLY A 196 -15.80 6.25 10.50
C GLY A 196 -15.88 7.77 10.79
N LEU A 197 -15.52 8.62 9.83
CA LEU A 197 -15.59 10.07 9.95
C LEU A 197 -17.05 10.56 9.96
N VAL A 198 -17.90 10.03 9.10
CA VAL A 198 -19.34 10.32 9.12
C VAL A 198 -19.93 9.92 10.47
N ASP A 199 -19.65 8.71 10.95
CA ASP A 199 -20.12 8.24 12.26
C ASP A 199 -19.60 9.11 13.42
N PHE A 200 -18.35 9.59 13.35
CA PHE A 200 -17.78 10.50 14.34
C PHE A 200 -18.50 11.85 14.36
N PHE A 201 -18.80 12.44 13.19
CA PHE A 201 -19.55 13.69 13.11
C PHE A 201 -20.97 13.54 13.67
N TRP A 202 -21.67 12.45 13.35
CA TRP A 202 -22.99 12.17 13.92
C TRP A 202 -22.96 11.97 15.45
N LEU A 203 -21.84 11.49 16.00
CA LEU A 203 -21.65 11.39 17.44
C LEU A 203 -21.43 12.78 18.07
N LEU A 204 -20.71 13.67 17.40
CA LEU A 204 -20.41 15.02 17.89
C LEU A 204 -21.64 15.95 17.84
N GLU A 205 -22.54 15.77 16.87
CA GLU A 205 -23.75 16.59 16.73
C GLU A 205 -24.85 16.27 17.76
N ARG A 206 -24.69 15.19 18.55
CA ARG A 206 -25.69 14.71 19.50
C ARG A 206 -25.34 15.03 20.95
#